data_AF-A0A4V2MIV2-F1
#
_entry.id   AF-A0A4V2MIV2-F1
#
_cell.length_a   1.000
_cell.length_b   1.000
_cell.length_c   1.000
_cell.angle_alpha   90.00
_cell.angle_beta   90.00
_cell.angle_gamma   90.00
#
_symmetry.space_group_name_H-M   'P 1'
#
loop_
_entity.id
_entity.type
_entity.pdbx_description
1 polymer ?
#
loop_
_entity_poly.entity_id
_entity_poly.type
_entity_poly.pdbx_seq_one_letter_code
_entity_poly.pdbx_strand_id
1 'polypeptide(L)'
;MENNNRDCKKATFLIEKGMHTQLHPDEKIKLKLHLFSCSWCKTYQRQSKYIETMVGNLFNQPKREKLTDDFKNNLQSLIKEKLNK
;
A
#
# COMPACT_ATOMS: atom_id res chain seq x y z
N MET A 1 -20.52 -12.63 -22.70
CA MET A 1 -19.84 -12.87 -21.41
C MET A 1 -18.42 -13.32 -21.73
N GLU A 2 -17.45 -12.39 -21.74
CA GLU A 2 -16.10 -12.70 -22.19
C GLU A 2 -15.19 -13.21 -21.06
N ASN A 3 -14.38 -14.19 -21.43
CA ASN A 3 -13.72 -15.19 -20.62
C ASN A 3 -12.64 -14.61 -19.69
N ASN A 4 -12.94 -14.55 -18.40
CA ASN A 4 -12.16 -13.81 -17.39
C ASN A 4 -11.27 -14.71 -16.51
N ASN A 5 -10.53 -15.64 -17.13
CA ASN A 5 -9.67 -16.60 -16.42
C ASN A 5 -8.20 -16.61 -16.88
N ARG A 6 -7.81 -15.75 -17.85
CA ARG A 6 -6.43 -15.72 -18.38
C ARG A 6 -5.80 -14.33 -18.49
N ASP A 7 -6.43 -13.30 -17.91
CA ASP A 7 -5.87 -11.95 -17.99
C ASP A 7 -4.95 -11.65 -16.80
N CYS A 8 -3.63 -11.70 -17.02
CA CYS A 8 -2.62 -11.31 -16.05
C CYS A 8 -2.78 -9.86 -15.58
N LYS A 9 -3.33 -8.96 -16.42
CA LYS A 9 -3.59 -7.56 -16.04
C LYS A 9 -4.63 -7.48 -14.94
N LYS A 10 -5.72 -8.26 -15.05
CA LYS A 10 -6.72 -8.33 -13.99
C LYS A 10 -6.17 -9.01 -12.74
N ALA A 11 -5.36 -10.05 -12.89
CA ALA A 11 -4.76 -10.73 -11.74
C ALA A 11 -3.82 -9.80 -10.96
N THR A 12 -2.92 -9.08 -11.63
CA THR A 12 -2.03 -8.08 -11.02
C THR A 12 -2.83 -6.96 -10.34
N PHE A 13 -3.89 -6.46 -10.97
CA PHE A 13 -4.81 -5.51 -10.32
C PHE A 13 -5.43 -6.06 -9.02
N LEU A 14 -5.95 -7.30 -9.04
CA LEU A 14 -6.53 -7.93 -7.85
C LEU A 14 -5.49 -8.23 -6.76
N ILE A 15 -4.23 -8.50 -7.13
CA ILE A 15 -3.11 -8.64 -6.19
C ILE A 15 -2.90 -7.34 -5.44
N GLU A 16 -2.71 -6.22 -6.15
CA GLU A 16 -2.52 -4.89 -5.53
C GLU A 16 -3.72 -4.48 -4.69
N LYS A 17 -4.93 -4.60 -5.26
CA LYS A 17 -6.18 -4.29 -4.54
C LYS A 17 -6.27 -5.08 -3.23
N GLY A 18 -5.91 -6.36 -3.25
CA GLY A 18 -5.95 -7.25 -2.08
C GLY A 18 -4.89 -6.98 -1.02
N MET A 19 -3.84 -6.20 -1.34
CA MET A 19 -2.83 -5.78 -0.37
C MET A 19 -3.27 -4.57 0.47
N HIS A 20 -4.11 -3.69 -0.10
CA HIS A 20 -4.54 -2.47 0.57
C HIS A 20 -6.03 -2.46 0.96
N THR A 21 -6.83 -3.38 0.42
CA THR A 21 -8.27 -3.48 0.66
C THR A 21 -8.74 -4.92 0.68
N GLN A 22 -9.90 -5.17 1.26
CA GLN A 22 -10.51 -6.50 1.20
C GLN A 22 -11.10 -6.77 -0.18
N LEU A 23 -10.69 -7.87 -0.81
CA LEU A 23 -11.30 -8.35 -2.04
C LEU A 23 -12.70 -8.91 -1.79
N HIS A 24 -13.61 -8.72 -2.74
CA HIS A 24 -14.88 -9.41 -2.73
C HIS A 24 -14.64 -10.94 -2.88
N PRO A 25 -15.49 -11.81 -2.29
CA PRO A 25 -15.26 -13.26 -2.33
C PRO A 25 -15.08 -13.85 -3.74
N ASP A 26 -15.82 -13.35 -4.73
CA ASP A 26 -15.72 -13.81 -6.11
C ASP A 26 -14.39 -13.38 -6.77
N GLU A 27 -13.90 -12.18 -6.49
CA GLU A 27 -12.58 -11.69 -6.89
C GLU A 27 -11.47 -12.57 -6.29
N LYS A 28 -11.61 -12.94 -5.02
CA LYS A 28 -10.66 -13.82 -4.32
C LYS A 28 -10.60 -15.21 -4.95
N ILE A 29 -11.74 -15.78 -5.34
CA ILE A 29 -11.80 -17.09 -6.03
C ILE A 29 -11.13 -16.99 -7.41
N LYS A 30 -11.49 -15.97 -8.21
CA LYS A 30 -10.89 -15.74 -9.53
C LYS A 30 -9.38 -15.57 -9.45
N LEU A 31 -8.90 -14.77 -8.49
CA LEU A 31 -7.47 -14.57 -8.28
C LEU A 31 -6.77 -15.88 -7.88
N LYS A 32 -7.35 -16.69 -6.99
CA LYS A 32 -6.78 -17.99 -6.60
C LYS A 32 -6.64 -18.93 -7.78
N LEU A 33 -7.65 -19.03 -8.64
CA LEU A 33 -7.62 -19.88 -9.84
C LEU A 33 -6.54 -19.43 -10.82
N HIS A 34 -6.41 -18.12 -11.05
CA HIS A 34 -5.35 -17.59 -11.90
C HIS A 34 -3.96 -17.86 -11.31
N LEU A 35 -3.79 -17.57 -10.02
CA LEU A 35 -2.52 -17.83 -9.34
C LEU A 35 -2.18 -19.31 -9.37
N PHE A 36 -3.12 -20.25 -9.28
CA PHE A 36 -2.81 -21.67 -9.39
C PHE A 36 -2.08 -22.03 -10.69
N SER A 37 -2.50 -21.46 -11.81
CA SER A 37 -2.04 -21.77 -13.17
C SER A 37 -0.92 -20.87 -13.73
N CYS A 38 -0.71 -19.68 -13.16
CA CYS A 38 0.27 -18.70 -13.67
C CYS A 38 1.43 -18.46 -12.70
N SER A 39 2.61 -19.01 -13.00
CA SER A 39 3.83 -18.85 -12.19
C SER A 39 4.31 -17.39 -12.12
N TRP A 40 4.20 -16.64 -13.22
CA TRP A 40 4.59 -15.23 -13.28
C TRP A 40 3.79 -14.37 -12.29
N CYS A 41 2.47 -14.58 -12.21
CA CYS A 41 1.64 -13.84 -11.27
C CYS A 41 1.88 -14.29 -9.81
N LYS A 42 2.26 -15.56 -9.55
CA LYS A 42 2.74 -15.99 -8.21
C LYS A 42 4.01 -15.24 -7.83
N THR A 43 4.97 -15.13 -8.74
CA THR A 43 6.23 -14.41 -8.51
C THR A 43 5.97 -12.92 -8.29
N TYR A 44 5.15 -12.31 -9.14
CA TYR A 44 4.73 -10.92 -9.00
C TYR A 44 4.09 -10.66 -7.63
N GLN A 45 3.17 -11.52 -7.17
CA GLN A 45 2.55 -11.37 -5.85
C GLN A 45 3.59 -11.37 -4.71
N ARG A 46 4.56 -12.28 -4.77
CA ARG A 46 5.64 -12.37 -3.76
C ARG A 46 6.51 -11.12 -3.78
N GLN A 47 6.90 -10.67 -4.97
CA GLN A 47 7.73 -9.47 -5.15
C GLN A 47 7.01 -8.21 -4.68
N SER A 48 5.74 -8.04 -5.05
CA SER A 48 4.95 -6.86 -4.67
C SER A 48 4.79 -6.78 -3.14
N LYS A 49 4.50 -7.92 -2.47
CA LYS A 49 4.48 -7.98 -1.00
C LYS A 49 5.83 -7.62 -0.36
N TYR A 50 6.94 -8.04 -0.98
CA TYR A 50 8.28 -7.71 -0.49
C TYR A 50 8.57 -6.22 -0.62
N ILE A 51 8.25 -5.63 -1.78
CA ILE A 51 8.38 -4.18 -2.03
C ILE A 51 7.55 -3.40 -1.01
N GLU A 52 6.28 -3.77 -0.81
CA GLU A 52 5.40 -3.12 0.17
C GLU A 52 6.01 -3.14 1.58
N THR A 53 6.58 -4.27 1.98
CA THR A 53 7.23 -4.40 3.29
C THR A 53 8.49 -3.52 3.37
N MET A 54 9.31 -3.49 2.32
CA MET A 54 10.51 -2.64 2.27
C MET A 54 10.15 -1.16 2.34
N VAL A 55 9.20 -0.72 1.52
CA VAL A 55 8.69 0.65 1.50
C VAL A 55 8.13 1.01 2.86
N GLY A 56 7.28 0.14 3.44
CA GLY A 56 6.77 0.31 4.79
C GLY A 56 7.88 0.47 5.82
N ASN A 57 8.94 -0.33 5.74
CA ASN A 57 10.08 -0.22 6.67
C ASN A 57 10.90 1.05 6.48
N LEU A 58 11.01 1.59 5.26
CA LEU A 58 11.69 2.86 5.01
C LEU A 58 10.94 4.03 5.65
N PHE A 59 9.61 4.03 5.57
CA PHE A 59 8.78 5.13 6.09
C PHE A 59 8.38 4.97 7.56
N ASN A 60 8.29 3.74 8.07
CA ASN A 60 7.93 3.42 9.45
C ASN A 60 9.16 3.20 10.35
N GLN A 61 10.38 3.55 9.90
CA GLN A 61 11.47 3.69 10.86
C GLN A 61 11.01 4.66 11.94
N PRO A 62 11.10 4.31 13.23
CA PRO A 62 10.70 5.20 14.29
C PRO A 62 11.59 6.44 14.19
N LYS A 63 11.06 7.50 13.56
CA LYS A 63 11.62 8.84 13.69
C LYS A 63 11.44 9.22 15.15
N ARG A 64 12.40 8.79 15.98
CA ARG A 64 12.63 9.32 17.32
C ARG A 64 13.29 10.70 17.26
N GLU A 65 13.19 11.39 16.13
CA GLU A 65 13.40 12.84 16.10
C GLU A 65 12.17 13.49 16.73
N LYS A 66 12.19 13.52 18.07
CA LYS A 66 11.33 14.43 18.82
C LYS A 66 11.62 15.82 18.26
N LEU A 67 10.60 16.51 17.77
CA LEU A 67 10.74 17.91 17.37
C LEU A 67 11.40 18.67 18.52
N THR A 68 12.47 19.41 18.22
CA THR A 68 13.14 20.23 19.22
C THR A 68 12.12 21.19 19.82
N ASP A 69 12.24 21.48 21.10
CA ASP A 69 11.28 22.35 21.77
C ASP A 69 11.30 23.76 21.15
N ASP A 70 12.45 24.20 20.63
CA ASP A 70 12.59 25.43 19.82
C ASP A 70 11.76 25.42 18.54
N PHE A 71 11.72 24.29 17.83
CA PHE A 71 10.90 24.16 16.62
C PHE A 71 9.41 24.21 16.97
N LYS A 72 8.98 23.55 18.05
CA LYS A 72 7.59 23.61 18.53
C LYS A 72 7.19 25.02 18.95
N ASN A 73 8.05 25.72 19.68
CA ASN A 73 7.79 27.07 20.17
C ASN A 73 7.67 28.07 19.00
N ASN A 74 8.54 27.96 17.99
CA ASN A 74 8.44 28.77 16.77
C ASN A 74 7.14 28.49 16.00
N LEU A 75 6.77 27.21 15.83
CA LEU A 75 5.53 26.82 15.16
C LEU A 75 4.29 27.38 15.89
N GLN A 76 4.26 27.27 17.23
CA GLN A 76 3.17 27.83 18.03
C GLN A 76 3.08 29.36 17.90
N SER A 77 4.22 30.05 17.85
CA SER A 77 4.25 31.51 17.66
C SER A 77 3.65 31.90 16.30
N LEU A 78 4.07 31.22 15.22
CA LEU A 78 3.55 31.46 13.87
C LEU A 78 2.04 31.20 13.76
N ILE A 79 1.55 30.13 14.38
CA ILE A 79 0.11 29.83 14.41
C ILE A 79 -0.66 30.94 15.13
N LYS A 80 -0.18 31.40 16.29
CA LYS A 80 -0.82 32.49 17.04
C LYS A 80 -0.83 33.81 16.26
N GLU A 81 0.26 34.13 15.56
CA GLU A 81 0.34 35.33 14.73
C GLU A 81 -0.68 35.31 13.57
N LYS A 82 -0.88 34.14 12.95
CA LYS A 82 -1.82 33.98 11.83
C LYS A 82 -3.28 33.91 12.26
N LEU A 83 -3.58 33.49 13.48
CA LEU A 83 -4.94 33.43 14.02
C LEU A 83 -5.39 34.73 14.71
N ASN A 84 -4.44 35.57 15.14
CA ASN A 84 -4.71 36.90 15.71
C ASN A 84 -4.70 38.03 14.65
N LYS A 85 -4.77 37.68 13.36
CA LYS A 85 -4.95 38.57 12.21
C LYS A 85 -6.29 38.29 11.56
#